data_AF-A0A1M5HG71-F1
#
_entry.id   AF-A0A1M5HG71-F1
#
_cell.length_a   1.000
_cell.length_b   1.000
_cell.length_c   1.000
_cell.angle_alpha   90.00
_cell.angle_beta   90.00
_cell.angle_gamma   90.00
#
_symmetry.space_group_name_H-M   'P 1'
#
loop_
_entity.id
_entity.type
_entity.pdbx_description
1 polymer ?
#
loop_
_entity_poly.entity_id
_entity_poly.type
_entity_poly.pdbx_seq_one_letter_code
_entity_poly.pdbx_strand_id
1 'polypeptide(L)'
;MNLDRMTWVIISFTTLSLIYTSCSQSDKDNSEKEKYKNYIAAKAVIDQRLPERVSRYGAKQARYNLTIMDGKKEKVVRFNCELSGDFKEKDTLIVYYDPADPNGTEVKVKIP
;
A
#
# COMPACT_ATOMS: atom_id res chain seq x y z
N MET A 1 6.91 -35.29 -37.97
CA MET A 1 7.41 -33.93 -38.30
C MET A 1 6.56 -32.77 -37.80
N ASN A 2 5.27 -32.93 -37.44
CA ASN A 2 4.46 -31.82 -36.90
C ASN A 2 4.45 -31.73 -35.36
N LEU A 3 4.71 -32.83 -34.66
CA LEU A 3 4.78 -32.82 -33.18
C LEU A 3 5.93 -31.94 -32.69
N ASP A 4 7.13 -32.07 -33.28
CA ASP A 4 8.32 -31.33 -32.85
C ASP A 4 8.19 -29.81 -33.00
N ARG A 5 7.47 -29.35 -34.04
CA ARG A 5 7.20 -27.93 -34.26
C ARG A 5 6.19 -27.36 -33.26
N MET A 6 5.17 -28.14 -32.90
CA MET A 6 4.13 -27.71 -31.96
C MET A 6 4.67 -27.59 -30.54
N THR A 7 5.51 -28.53 -30.11
CA THR A 7 6.17 -28.48 -28.79
C THR A 7 7.09 -27.27 -28.68
N TRP A 8 7.82 -26.94 -29.75
CA TRP A 8 8.69 -25.75 -29.80
C TRP A 8 7.90 -24.44 -29.64
N VAL A 9 6.73 -24.32 -30.25
CA VAL A 9 5.86 -23.13 -30.13
C VAL A 9 5.31 -22.99 -28.71
N ILE A 10 4.89 -24.09 -28.06
CA ILE A 10 4.38 -24.07 -26.69
C ILE A 10 5.48 -23.68 -25.70
N ILE A 11 6.70 -24.21 -25.87
CA ILE A 11 7.83 -23.90 -25.00
C ILE A 11 8.25 -22.43 -25.14
N SER A 12 8.30 -21.91 -26.37
CA SER A 12 8.67 -20.50 -26.59
C SER A 12 7.61 -19.54 -26.07
N PHE A 13 6.32 -19.87 -26.19
CA PHE A 13 5.25 -19.04 -25.64
C PHE A 13 5.25 -19.01 -24.10
N THR A 14 5.43 -20.17 -23.46
CA THR A 14 5.48 -20.25 -21.99
C THR A 14 6.70 -19.53 -21.42
N THR A 15 7.88 -19.67 -22.02
CA THR A 15 9.09 -18.93 -21.60
C THR A 15 8.95 -17.41 -21.77
N LEU A 16 8.41 -16.93 -22.89
CA LEU A 16 8.11 -15.51 -23.08
C LEU A 16 7.13 -14.97 -22.03
N SER A 17 6.07 -15.73 -21.71
CA SER A 17 5.09 -15.32 -20.69
C SER A 17 5.69 -15.24 -19.28
N LEU A 18 6.59 -16.17 -18.93
CA LEU A 18 7.30 -16.20 -17.64
C LEU A 18 8.26 -15.01 -17.49
N ILE A 19 9.01 -14.70 -18.56
CA ILE A 19 9.93 -13.55 -18.57
C ILE A 19 9.14 -12.24 -18.44
N TYR A 20 8.06 -12.09 -19.21
CA TYR A 20 7.22 -10.89 -19.15
C TYR A 20 6.60 -10.69 -17.75
N THR A 21 6.08 -11.76 -17.16
CA THR A 21 5.51 -11.73 -15.80
C THR A 21 6.58 -11.36 -14.76
N SER A 22 7.79 -11.93 -14.88
CA SER A 22 8.90 -11.66 -13.95
C SER A 22 9.44 -10.23 -14.07
N CYS A 23 9.57 -9.68 -15.28
CA CYS A 23 9.95 -8.28 -15.50
C CYS A 23 8.87 -7.33 -14.97
N SER A 24 7.60 -7.57 -15.31
CA SER A 24 6.49 -6.75 -14.82
C SER A 24 6.41 -6.70 -13.30
N GLN A 25 6.71 -7.82 -12.62
CA GLN A 25 6.72 -7.88 -11.17
C GLN A 25 7.93 -7.16 -10.57
N SER A 26 9.11 -7.29 -11.19
CA SER A 26 10.32 -6.56 -10.77
C SER A 26 10.18 -5.05 -10.92
N ASP A 27 9.54 -4.58 -11.99
CA ASP A 27 9.28 -3.15 -12.22
C ASP A 27 8.31 -2.58 -11.18
N LYS A 28 7.26 -3.35 -10.83
CA LYS A 28 6.33 -2.98 -9.75
C LYS A 28 7.04 -2.92 -8.40
N ASP A 29 7.82 -3.93 -8.06
CA ASP A 29 8.55 -3.99 -6.79
C ASP A 29 9.58 -2.85 -6.66
N ASN A 30 10.26 -2.49 -7.76
CA ASN A 30 11.18 -1.35 -7.77
C ASN A 30 10.43 -0.02 -7.62
N SER A 31 9.31 0.15 -8.32
CA SER A 31 8.52 1.39 -8.23
C SER A 31 7.94 1.61 -6.82
N GLU A 32 7.49 0.55 -6.15
CA GLU A 32 7.02 0.65 -4.77
C GLU A 32 8.16 0.94 -3.79
N LYS A 33 9.32 0.27 -3.95
CA LYS A 33 10.50 0.53 -3.12
C LYS A 33 10.99 1.97 -3.25
N GLU A 34 10.97 2.54 -4.45
CA GLU A 34 11.32 3.95 -4.66
C GLU A 34 10.28 4.89 -4.04
N LYS A 35 8.99 4.64 -4.24
CA LYS A 35 7.90 5.47 -3.68
C LYS A 35 7.95 5.55 -2.15
N TYR A 36 8.39 4.48 -1.48
CA TYR A 36 8.42 4.38 -0.02
C TYR A 36 9.81 4.51 0.61
N LYS A 37 10.86 4.82 -0.15
CA LYS A 37 12.25 4.84 0.31
C LYS A 37 12.51 5.78 1.50
N ASN A 38 11.76 6.88 1.58
CA ASN A 38 11.93 7.92 2.60
C ASN A 38 10.90 7.83 3.74
N TYR A 39 10.05 6.80 3.74
CA TYR A 39 8.97 6.71 4.72
C TYR A 39 9.56 6.30 6.07
N ILE A 40 9.20 7.04 7.11
CA ILE A 40 9.60 6.76 8.49
C ILE A 40 8.42 6.17 9.26
N ALA A 41 8.72 5.26 10.17
CA ALA A 41 7.73 4.74 11.11
C ALA A 41 7.47 5.77 12.22
N ALA A 42 6.20 6.13 12.43
CA ALA A 42 5.78 7.01 13.50
C ALA A 42 4.54 6.46 14.20
N LYS A 43 4.35 6.89 15.46
CA LYS A 43 3.14 6.55 16.20
C LYS A 43 2.03 7.50 15.76
N ALA A 44 0.87 6.96 15.42
CA ALA A 44 -0.33 7.73 15.17
C ALA A 44 -1.45 7.30 16.11
N VAL A 45 -2.30 8.26 16.45
CA VAL A 45 -3.52 8.02 17.24
C VAL A 45 -4.72 8.27 16.34
N ILE A 46 -5.71 7.38 16.40
CA ILE A 46 -6.99 7.58 15.70
C ILE A 46 -7.78 8.65 16.43
N ASP A 47 -8.04 9.77 15.77
CA ASP A 47 -8.86 10.85 16.30
C ASP A 47 -10.35 10.58 16.06
N GLN A 48 -10.69 9.98 14.92
CA GLN A 48 -12.08 9.70 14.55
C GLN A 48 -12.17 8.61 13.49
N ARG A 49 -13.10 7.67 13.64
CA ARG A 49 -13.53 6.79 12.55
C ARG A 49 -14.61 7.47 11.71
N LEU A 50 -14.38 7.53 10.40
CA LEU A 50 -15.34 8.06 9.44
C LEU A 50 -16.38 6.99 9.07
N PRO A 51 -17.59 7.39 8.65
CA PRO A 51 -18.65 6.47 8.26
C PRO A 51 -18.21 5.56 7.11
N GLU A 52 -18.63 4.30 7.20
CA GLU A 52 -18.37 3.29 6.18
C GLU A 52 -19.02 3.67 4.85
N ARG A 53 -18.33 3.36 3.75
CA ARG A 53 -18.84 3.60 2.40
C ARG A 53 -19.00 2.26 1.71
N VAL A 54 -20.23 1.94 1.36
CA VAL A 54 -20.52 0.79 0.50
C VAL A 54 -20.51 1.30 -0.94
N SER A 55 -19.72 0.65 -1.80
CA SER A 55 -19.72 0.90 -3.24
C SER A 55 -20.53 -0.17 -3.96
N ARG A 56 -20.87 0.08 -5.23
CA ARG A 56 -21.52 -0.92 -6.10
C ARG A 56 -20.75 -2.24 -6.19
N TYR A 57 -19.44 -2.20 -5.95
CA TYR A 57 -18.52 -3.34 -6.01
C TYR A 57 -18.18 -3.94 -4.63
N GLY A 58 -18.87 -3.52 -3.57
CA GLY A 58 -18.67 -4.02 -2.20
C GLY A 58 -18.19 -2.97 -1.21
N ALA A 59 -17.83 -3.44 -0.01
CA ALA A 59 -17.34 -2.61 1.09
C ALA A 59 -15.98 -1.98 0.74
N LYS A 60 -15.86 -0.66 0.91
CA LYS A 60 -14.57 0.05 0.82
C LYS A 60 -13.84 -0.03 2.15
N GLN A 61 -12.53 0.21 2.11
CA GLN A 61 -11.70 0.30 3.32
C GLN A 61 -12.24 1.36 4.29
N ALA A 62 -12.14 1.07 5.58
CA ALA A 62 -12.51 2.00 6.63
C ALA A 62 -11.58 3.23 6.59
N ARG A 63 -12.15 4.40 6.89
CA ARG A 63 -11.44 5.67 6.83
C ARG A 63 -11.34 6.29 8.20
N TYR A 64 -10.22 6.95 8.47
CA TYR A 64 -9.92 7.51 9.78
C TYR A 64 -9.30 8.90 9.65
N ASN A 65 -9.59 9.76 10.61
CA ASN A 65 -8.76 10.90 10.92
C ASN A 65 -7.76 10.48 12.00
N LEU A 66 -6.51 10.86 11.84
CA LEU A 66 -5.43 10.44 12.73
C LEU A 66 -4.41 11.55 12.94
N THR A 67 -3.83 11.58 14.13
CA THR A 67 -2.74 12.48 14.48
C THR A 67 -1.46 11.68 14.60
N ILE A 68 -0.49 11.96 13.73
CA ILE A 68 0.85 11.38 13.75
C ILE A 68 1.71 12.19 14.73
N MET A 69 2.35 11.48 15.65
CA MET A 69 3.37 12.01 16.55
C MET A 69 4.74 11.66 15.96
N ASP A 70 5.37 12.64 15.31
CA ASP A 70 6.73 12.49 14.80
C ASP A 70 7.72 12.32 15.98
N GLY A 71 8.85 11.65 15.75
CA GLY A 71 9.98 11.58 16.68
C GLY A 71 10.54 12.96 17.06
N LYS A 72 10.24 14.00 16.27
CA LYS A 72 10.53 15.41 16.58
C LYS A 72 9.49 16.09 17.49
N LYS A 73 8.48 15.36 17.98
CA LYS A 73 7.33 15.85 18.77
C LYS A 73 6.38 16.79 18.01
N GLU A 74 6.49 16.86 16.69
CA GLU A 74 5.53 17.58 15.87
C GLU A 74 4.27 16.74 15.67
N LYS A 75 3.10 17.39 15.76
CA LYS A 75 1.80 16.75 15.54
C LYS A 75 1.38 17.01 14.10
N VAL A 76 1.24 15.95 13.32
CA VAL A 76 0.75 16.01 11.94
C VAL A 76 -0.64 15.41 11.90
N VAL A 77 -1.66 16.23 11.64
CA VAL A 77 -3.05 15.78 11.55
C VAL A 77 -3.33 15.34 10.12
N ARG A 78 -3.86 14.14 9.96
CA ARG A 78 -4.28 13.57 8.68
C ARG A 78 -5.76 13.25 8.69
N PHE A 79 -6.40 13.55 7.57
CA PHE A 79 -7.81 13.34 7.37
C PHE A 79 -8.02 12.26 6.33
N ASN A 80 -9.12 11.53 6.48
CA ASN A 80 -9.61 10.64 5.42
C ASN A 80 -8.60 9.54 5.01
N CYS A 81 -7.83 9.01 5.96
CA CYS A 81 -6.87 7.94 5.72
C CYS A 81 -7.60 6.59 5.62
N GLU A 82 -7.43 5.88 4.50
CA GLU A 82 -7.91 4.52 4.32
C GLU A 82 -6.93 3.54 4.99
N LEU A 83 -7.39 2.85 6.05
CA LEU A 83 -6.57 1.89 6.78
C LEU A 83 -7.22 0.50 6.74
N SER A 84 -6.41 -0.51 6.47
CA SER A 84 -6.83 -1.91 6.53
C SER A 84 -6.88 -2.37 8.00
N GLY A 85 -8.05 -2.27 8.62
CA GLY A 85 -8.28 -2.71 9.98
C GLY A 85 -9.51 -2.05 10.59
N ASP A 86 -10.00 -2.64 11.68
CA ASP A 86 -11.08 -2.09 12.50
C ASP A 86 -10.48 -1.45 13.76
N PHE A 87 -10.25 -0.14 13.69
CA PHE A 87 -9.64 0.62 14.78
C PHE A 87 -10.70 1.49 15.47
N LYS A 88 -10.54 1.65 16.78
CA LYS A 88 -11.39 2.50 17.61
C LYS A 88 -10.75 3.87 17.79
N GLU A 89 -11.57 4.84 18.15
CA GLU A 89 -11.08 6.16 18.56
C GLU A 89 -10.09 6.02 19.71
N LYS A 90 -8.99 6.77 19.66
CA LYS A 90 -7.85 6.75 20.59
C LYS A 90 -6.94 5.52 20.50
N ASP A 91 -7.21 4.57 19.59
CA ASP A 91 -6.25 3.52 19.31
C ASP A 91 -4.94 4.12 18.78
N THR A 92 -3.82 3.52 19.20
CA THR A 92 -2.49 3.90 18.73
C THR A 92 -1.98 2.85 17.76
N LEU A 93 -1.52 3.29 16.59
CA LEU A 93 -0.95 2.43 15.56
C LEU A 93 0.39 2.98 15.08
N ILE A 94 1.17 2.11 14.43
CA ILE A 94 2.39 2.51 13.74
C ILE A 94 2.03 2.78 12.29
N VAL A 95 2.28 4.01 11.84
CA VAL A 95 2.09 4.43 10.47
C VAL A 95 3.43 4.74 9.81
N TYR A 96 3.48 4.59 8.50
CA TYR A 96 4.60 5.04 7.69
C TYR A 96 4.18 6.30 6.94
N TYR A 97 4.98 7.36 7.03
CA TYR A 97 4.75 8.60 6.30
C TYR A 97 6.08 9.22 5.84
N ASP A 98 6.04 10.06 4.82
CA ASP A 98 7.21 10.83 4.37
C ASP A 98 7.28 12.17 5.13
N PRO A 99 8.34 12.43 5.91
CA PRO A 99 8.50 13.69 6.62
C PRO A 99 8.82 14.88 5.70
N ALA A 100 9.28 14.65 4.47
CA ALA A 100 9.51 15.71 3.48
C ALA A 100 8.21 16.21 2.84
N ASP A 101 7.18 15.36 2.79
CA ASP A 101 5.82 15.73 2.42
C ASP A 101 4.80 15.19 3.46
N PRO A 102 4.72 15.86 4.62
CA PRO A 102 3.92 15.40 5.74
C PRO A 102 2.42 15.52 5.50
N ASN A 103 1.94 16.06 4.37
CA ASN A 103 0.52 16.24 4.05
C ASN A 103 0.06 15.53 2.76
N GLY A 104 0.95 15.21 1.82
CA GLY A 104 0.59 14.59 0.53
C GLY A 104 0.71 13.08 0.47
N THR A 105 1.39 12.44 1.42
CA THR A 105 1.67 10.99 1.34
C THR A 105 0.57 10.08 1.88
N GLU A 106 0.42 8.91 1.26
CA GLU A 106 -0.48 7.82 1.68
C GLU A 106 -0.02 7.25 3.03
N VAL A 107 -0.92 7.17 4.00
CA VAL A 107 -0.63 6.57 5.30
C VAL A 107 -0.95 5.08 5.24
N LYS A 108 0.06 4.20 5.30
CA LYS A 108 -0.13 2.75 5.37
C LYS A 108 0.09 2.22 6.78
N VAL A 109 -0.82 1.37 7.24
CA VAL A 109 -0.61 0.53 8.43
C VAL A 109 0.12 -0.73 7.98
N LYS A 110 1.23 -1.05 8.62
CA LYS A 110 1.79 -2.40 8.49
C LYS A 110 0.97 -3.30 9.39
N ILE A 111 0.18 -4.18 8.78
CA ILE A 111 -0.39 -5.32 9.50
C ILE A 111 0.82 -6.21 9.86
N PRO A 112 1.07 -6.49 11.15
CA PRO A 112 2.15 -7.39 11.56
C PRO A 112 1.94 -8.80 11.01
#